data_AF-A0AAV2IR26-F1
#
_entry.id   AF-A0AAV2IR26-F1
#
_cell.length_a   1.000
_cell.length_b   1.000
_cell.length_c   1.000
_cell.angle_alpha   90.00
_cell.angle_beta   90.00
_cell.angle_gamma   90.00
#
_symmetry.space_group_name_H-M   'P 1'
#
loop_
_entity.id
_entity.type
_entity.pdbx_description
1 polymer ?
#
loop_
_entity_poly.entity_id
_entity_poly.type
_entity_poly.pdbx_seq_one_letter_code
_entity_poly.pdbx_strand_id
1 'polypeptide(L)' 'IQIAGTNGKGSTVAFLESICVQAKIEVGATVSPHLISVTERVRINGNGISEKEF' A
#
# COMPACT_ATOMS: atom_id res chain seq x y z
N ILE A 1 9.99 -4.18 -2.05
CA ILE A 1 10.14 -5.01 -0.83
C ILE A 1 9.03 -6.05 -0.85
N GLN A 2 9.33 -7.34 -0.65
CA GLN A 2 8.30 -8.38 -0.56
C GLN A 2 8.11 -8.76 0.92
N ILE A 3 6.86 -8.71 1.39
CA ILE A 3 6.52 -8.98 2.79
C ILE A 3 5.70 -10.28 2.84
N ALA A 4 6.28 -11.31 3.44
CA ALA A 4 5.65 -12.60 3.66
C ALA A 4 5.41 -12.84 5.15
N GLY A 5 4.40 -13.63 5.49
CA GLY A 5 4.05 -13.96 6.87
C GLY A 5 2.56 -14.28 7.04
N THR A 6 2.19 -14.88 8.17
CA THR A 6 0.79 -15.25 8.44
C THR A 6 -0.04 -14.01 8.73
N ASN A 7 0.44 -13.13 9.62
CA ASN A 7 -0.28 -11.94 10.11
C ASN A 7 0.58 -10.67 9.98
N GLY A 8 -0.05 -9.50 10.03
CA GLY A 8 0.64 -8.21 10.10
C GLY A 8 1.25 -7.69 8.78
N LYS A 9 1.13 -8.43 7.66
CA LYS A 9 1.68 -8.00 6.36
C LYS A 9 1.17 -6.62 5.93
N GLY A 10 -0.15 -6.42 5.98
CA GLY A 10 -0.78 -5.14 5.58
C GLY A 10 -0.35 -3.96 6.46
N SER A 11 -0.27 -4.17 7.77
CA SER A 11 0.21 -3.14 8.71
C SER A 11 1.69 -2.82 8.51
N THR A 12 2.53 -3.81 8.21
CA THR A 12 3.95 -3.59 7.91
C THR A 12 4.14 -2.83 6.60
N VAL A 13 3.36 -3.16 5.55
CA VAL A 13 3.35 -2.40 4.29
C VAL A 13 2.98 -0.94 4.57
N ALA A 14 1.89 -0.70 5.30
CA ALA A 14 1.42 0.65 5.61
C ALA A 14 2.45 1.46 6.42
N PHE A 15 3.14 0.81 7.37
CA PHE A 15 4.18 1.47 8.17
C PHE A 15 5.40 1.86 7.32
N LEU A 16 5.88 0.96 6.47
CA LEU A 16 7.00 1.25 5.55
C LEU A 16 6.63 2.32 4.52
N GLU A 17 5.42 2.26 3.96
CA GLU A 17 4.91 3.28 3.05
C GLU A 17 4.95 4.67 3.71
N SER A 18 4.46 4.79 4.94
CA SER A 18 4.48 6.07 5.68
C SER A 18 5.89 6.62 5.87
N ILE A 19 6.86 5.75 6.22
CA ILE A 19 8.26 6.15 6.37
C ILE A 19 8.82 6.67 5.04
N CYS A 20 8.60 5.95 3.94
CA CYS A 20 9.08 6.35 2.60
C CYS A 20 8.48 7.69 2.16
N VAL A 21 7.15 7.87 2.34
CA VAL A 21 6.46 9.12 2.02
C VAL A 21 7.05 10.28 2.83
N GLN A 22 7.24 10.11 4.15
CA GLN A 22 7.85 11.13 5.00
C GLN A 22 9.30 11.45 4.61
N ALA A 23 10.04 10.44 4.14
CA ALA A 23 11.40 10.59 3.63
C ALA A 23 11.46 11.21 2.21
N LYS A 24 10.32 11.56 1.61
CA LYS A 24 10.21 12.06 0.22
C LYS A 24 10.76 11.07 -0.83
N ILE A 25 10.63 9.78 -0.54
CA ILE A 25 10.94 8.69 -1.47
C ILE A 25 9.64 8.29 -2.16
N GLU A 26 9.66 8.27 -3.49
CA GLU A 26 8.51 7.79 -4.27
C GLU A 26 8.29 6.31 -4.00
N VAL A 27 7.06 5.95 -3.61
CA VAL A 27 6.73 4.59 -3.17
C VAL A 27 5.37 4.16 -3.69
N GLY A 28 5.31 2.90 -4.15
CA GLY A 28 4.07 2.18 -4.43
C GLY A 28 3.88 1.06 -3.41
N ALA A 29 2.64 0.88 -2.95
CA ALA A 29 2.27 -0.19 -2.03
C ALA A 29 1.13 -1.02 -2.61
N THR A 30 1.25 -2.35 -2.48
CA THR A 30 0.17 -3.28 -2.80
C THR A 30 -0.22 -4.13 -1.61
N VAL A 31 -1.53 -4.26 -1.36
CA VAL A 31 -2.07 -5.02 -0.22
C VAL A 31 -3.28 -5.86 -0.64
N SER A 32 -3.49 -6.98 0.04
CA SER A 32 -4.67 -7.83 -0.13
C SER A 32 -5.09 -8.44 1.23
N PRO A 33 -6.39 -8.74 1.44
CA PRO A 33 -7.54 -8.36 0.59
C PRO A 33 -7.81 -6.84 0.62
N HIS A 34 -8.83 -6.39 -0.11
CA HIS A 34 -9.41 -5.05 0.06
C HIS A 34 -10.56 -5.12 1.06
N LEU A 35 -10.94 -3.98 1.65
CA LEU A 35 -12.09 -3.92 2.54
C LEU A 35 -13.36 -3.49 1.81
N ILE A 36 -13.32 -2.41 1.02
CA ILE A 36 -14.49 -1.88 0.33
C ILE A 36 -14.29 -1.93 -1.19
N SER A 37 -13.16 -1.43 -1.69
CA SER A 37 -12.87 -1.35 -3.13
C SER A 37 -11.54 -1.98 -3.51
N VAL A 38 -11.48 -2.58 -4.71
CA VAL A 38 -10.25 -3.11 -5.29
C VAL A 38 -9.14 -2.07 -5.41
N THR A 39 -9.51 -0.79 -5.58
CA THR A 39 -8.56 0.31 -5.70
C THR A 39 -7.72 0.51 -4.42
N GLU A 40 -8.22 0.09 -3.25
CA GLU A 40 -7.45 0.12 -1.99
C GLU A 40 -6.21 -0.78 -2.02
N ARG A 41 -6.19 -1.77 -2.92
CA ARG A 41 -5.08 -2.72 -3.06
C ARG A 41 -3.85 -2.10 -3.68
N VAL A 42 -3.94 -0.94 -4.31
CA VAL A 42 -2.81 -0.26 -4.96
C VAL A 42 -2.80 1.19 -4.51
N ARG A 43 -1.69 1.61 -3.91
CA ARG A 43 -1.47 2.99 -3.50
C ARG A 43 -0.15 3.51 -4.03
N ILE A 44 -0.15 4.80 -4.37
CA ILE A 44 1.03 5.55 -4.78
C ILE A 44 1.18 6.72 -3.81
N ASN A 45 2.33 6.80 -3.17
CA ASN A 45 2.66 7.84 -2.18
C ASN A 45 1.56 7.98 -1.10
N GLY A 46 1.02 6.86 -0.59
CA GLY A 46 -0.02 6.84 0.43
C GLY A 46 -1.45 7.06 -0.08
N ASN A 47 -1.65 7.32 -1.38
CA ASN A 47 -2.97 7.60 -1.95
C ASN A 47 -3.44 6.43 -2.82
N GLY A 48 -4.71 6.05 -2.70
CA GLY A 48 -5.33 5.06 -3.58
C GLY A 48 -5.42 5.56 -5.03
N ILE A 49 -5.37 4.64 -5.98
CA ILE A 49 -5.58 4.95 -7.39
C ILE A 49 -7.08 5.11 -7.71
N SER A 50 -7.41 5.81 -8.80
CA SER A 50 -8.79 5.89 -9.26
C SER A 50 -9.24 4.56 -9.91
N GLU A 51 -10.55 4.34 -10.00
CA GLU A 51 -11.10 3.14 -10.67
C GLU A 51 -10.69 3.03 -12.14
N LYS A 52 -10.46 4.15 -12.83
CA LYS A 52 -10.01 4.17 -14.23
C LYS A 52 -8.55 3.74 -14.38
N GLU A 53 -7.76 3.92 -13.33
CA GLU A 53 -6.32 3.61 -13.30
C GLU A 53 -6.03 2.19 -12.80
N PHE A 54 -7.05 1.50 -12.25
CA PHE A 54 -6.97 0.11 -11.80
C PHE A 54 -7.10 -0.85 -12.98
#